data_AF-G5K1S4-F1
#
_entry.id   AF-G5K1S4-F1
#
_cell.length_a   1.000
_cell.length_b   1.000
_cell.length_c   1.000
_cell.angle_alpha   90.00
_cell.angle_beta   90.00
_cell.angle_gamma   90.00
#
_symmetry.space_group_name_H-M   'P 1'
#
loop_
_entity.id
_entity.type
_entity.pdbx_description
1 polymer ?
#
loop_
_entity_poly.entity_id
_entity_poly.type
_entity_poly.pdbx_seq_one_letter_code
_entity_poly.pdbx_strand_id
1 'polypeptide(L)'
;MIANYFPNKTRGGAIAGWNISQNAGSALLPLTIASFTSAGLVVPETGNILLAFLIPGLFVLAFAAICWKFGGDNPETEGLDSLRTMFGEAGESNVASEEEKGNLSYWQLIWKYVFCNPSLLLVAAVNVALYFVRFGIEDWMPIYLTEVANLPEAKIHFAISILEWVTIPGSLIFAWLAVKYPNKMAKIGVIGLFAMSGIVFVYEYITASGAPDYLFLLIISGILGSLIYGPQLIVNILTIN
;
A
#
# COMPACT_ATOMS: atom_id res chain seq x y z
N MET A 1 -7.19 -14.61 7.74
CA MET A 1 -5.92 -15.34 7.58
C MET A 1 -4.80 -14.82 8.47
N ILE A 2 -4.19 -13.64 8.25
CA ILE A 2 -3.05 -13.16 9.08
C ILE A 2 -3.40 -13.08 10.58
N ALA A 3 -4.60 -12.60 10.92
CA ALA A 3 -5.06 -12.54 12.30
C ALA A 3 -5.25 -13.92 12.96
N ASN A 4 -5.44 -14.99 12.16
CA ASN A 4 -5.65 -16.37 12.61
C ASN A 4 -4.32 -17.13 12.79
N TYR A 5 -3.21 -16.63 12.23
CA TYR A 5 -1.90 -17.29 12.32
C TYR A 5 -0.88 -16.54 13.20
N PHE A 6 -1.09 -15.24 13.47
CA PHE A 6 -0.12 -14.42 14.21
C PHE A 6 -0.71 -13.77 15.47
N PRO A 7 -0.08 -13.94 16.65
CA PRO A 7 -0.47 -13.25 17.89
C PRO A 7 -0.20 -11.74 17.80
N ASN A 8 -0.86 -10.94 18.66
CA ASN A 8 -0.84 -9.47 18.59
C ASN A 8 0.60 -8.89 18.54
N LYS A 9 1.56 -9.52 19.24
CA LYS A 9 2.96 -9.08 19.31
C LYS A 9 3.72 -9.23 17.99
N THR A 10 3.42 -10.25 17.17
CA THR A 10 4.12 -10.52 15.90
C THR A 10 3.29 -10.16 14.67
N ARG A 11 1.99 -9.91 14.86
CA ARG A 11 1.04 -9.51 13.81
C ARG A 11 1.50 -8.28 13.02
N GLY A 12 2.15 -7.32 13.67
CA GLY A 12 2.70 -6.14 13.00
C GLY A 12 3.70 -6.49 11.89
N GLY A 13 4.57 -7.49 12.10
CA GLY A 13 5.54 -7.94 11.09
C GLY A 13 4.86 -8.65 9.91
N ALA A 14 3.84 -9.46 10.18
CA ALA A 14 3.06 -10.13 9.12
C ALA A 14 2.25 -9.12 8.28
N ILE A 15 1.66 -8.10 8.92
CA ILE A 15 1.00 -6.99 8.22
C ILE A 15 2.02 -6.19 7.39
N ALA A 16 3.23 -5.95 7.90
CA ALA A 16 4.27 -5.29 7.12
C ALA A 16 4.66 -6.10 5.88
N GLY A 17 4.82 -7.42 6.00
CA GLY A 17 5.05 -8.31 4.85
C GLY A 17 3.93 -8.26 3.81
N TRP A 18 2.68 -8.21 4.25
CA TRP A 18 1.53 -8.03 3.36
C TRP A 18 1.58 -6.70 2.60
N ASN A 19 1.87 -5.59 3.29
CA ASN A 19 2.02 -4.28 2.64
C ASN A 19 3.17 -4.28 1.61
N ILE A 20 4.34 -4.82 1.97
CA ILE A 20 5.48 -4.94 1.05
C ILE A 20 5.11 -5.75 -0.20
N SER A 21 4.34 -6.85 -0.03
CA SER A 21 3.92 -7.68 -1.16
C SER A 21 3.01 -6.93 -2.14
N GLN A 22 2.12 -6.07 -1.63
CA GLN A 22 1.24 -5.25 -2.47
C GLN A 22 2.04 -4.23 -3.28
N ASN A 23 2.94 -3.47 -2.63
CA ASN A 23 3.80 -2.51 -3.32
C ASN A 23 4.75 -3.18 -4.31
N ALA A 24 5.32 -4.34 -3.96
CA ALA A 24 6.19 -5.10 -4.87
C ALA A 24 5.42 -5.56 -6.11
N GLY A 25 4.19 -6.06 -5.95
CA GLY A 25 3.32 -6.40 -7.08
C GLY A 25 2.99 -5.20 -7.97
N SER A 26 2.64 -4.07 -7.34
CA SER A 26 2.37 -2.79 -8.03
C SER A 26 3.60 -2.28 -8.79
N ALA A 27 4.80 -2.48 -8.26
CA ALA A 27 6.05 -2.07 -8.90
C ALA A 27 6.48 -2.99 -10.05
N LEU A 28 6.26 -4.30 -9.92
CA LEU A 28 6.70 -5.32 -10.88
C LEU A 28 5.94 -5.25 -12.20
N LEU A 29 4.64 -4.94 -12.18
CA LEU A 29 3.83 -4.91 -13.40
C LEU A 29 4.29 -3.81 -14.37
N PRO A 30 4.39 -2.52 -13.98
CA PRO A 30 4.94 -1.47 -14.83
C PRO A 30 6.38 -1.74 -15.23
N LEU A 31 7.22 -2.32 -14.36
CA LEU A 31 8.60 -2.66 -14.72
C LEU A 31 8.66 -3.70 -15.85
N THR A 32 7.79 -4.69 -15.79
CA THR A 32 7.69 -5.75 -16.80
C THR A 32 7.26 -5.17 -18.14
N ILE A 33 6.23 -4.31 -18.12
CA ILE A 33 5.75 -3.60 -19.32
C ILE A 33 6.86 -2.70 -19.88
N ALA A 34 7.50 -1.89 -19.04
CA ALA A 34 8.62 -1.03 -19.46
C ALA A 34 9.76 -1.82 -20.10
N SER A 35 10.09 -2.99 -19.55
CA SER A 35 11.14 -3.87 -20.06
C SER A 35 10.78 -4.44 -21.42
N PHE A 36 9.54 -4.90 -21.62
CA PHE A 36 9.08 -5.43 -22.91
C PHE A 36 8.95 -4.33 -23.97
N THR A 37 8.51 -3.14 -23.58
CA THR A 37 8.46 -1.98 -24.49
C THR A 37 9.86 -1.56 -24.89
N SER A 38 10.81 -1.51 -23.96
CA SER A 38 12.21 -1.20 -24.25
C SER A 38 12.90 -2.26 -25.12
N ALA A 39 12.49 -3.52 -25.01
CA ALA A 39 12.97 -4.62 -25.84
C ALA A 39 12.29 -4.70 -27.22
N GLY A 40 11.32 -3.82 -27.52
CA GLY A 40 10.55 -3.83 -28.77
C GLY A 40 9.56 -4.99 -28.91
N LEU A 41 9.29 -5.72 -27.82
CA LEU A 41 8.36 -6.85 -27.79
C LEU A 41 6.91 -6.41 -27.61
N VAL A 42 6.72 -5.28 -26.90
CA VAL A 42 5.44 -4.60 -26.74
C VAL A 42 5.57 -3.25 -27.43
N VAL A 43 4.77 -3.00 -28.47
CA VAL A 43 4.83 -1.74 -29.22
C VAL A 43 3.40 -1.24 -29.39
N PRO A 44 2.91 -0.43 -28.44
CA PRO A 44 1.52 0.02 -28.43
C PRO A 44 1.15 0.85 -29.65
N GLU A 45 2.10 1.61 -30.21
CA GLU A 45 1.94 2.35 -31.48
C GLU A 45 1.57 1.46 -32.68
N THR A 46 2.01 0.19 -32.67
CA THR A 46 1.73 -0.78 -33.75
C THR A 46 0.57 -1.74 -33.39
N GLY A 47 -0.04 -1.58 -32.21
CA GLY A 47 -1.09 -2.46 -31.69
C GLY A 47 -0.58 -3.79 -31.10
N ASN A 48 0.74 -4.02 -31.03
CA ASN A 48 1.30 -5.21 -30.40
C ASN A 48 1.35 -5.08 -28.88
N ILE A 49 0.19 -5.30 -28.24
CA ILE A 49 0.03 -5.23 -26.77
C ILE A 49 -0.22 -6.62 -26.14
N LEU A 50 -0.35 -7.68 -26.93
CA LEU A 50 -0.74 -9.01 -26.45
C LEU A 50 0.20 -9.51 -25.34
N LEU A 51 1.51 -9.33 -25.51
CA LEU A 51 2.51 -9.77 -24.54
C LEU A 51 2.44 -8.99 -23.21
N ALA A 52 1.97 -7.75 -23.24
CA ALA A 52 1.77 -6.94 -22.03
C ALA A 52 0.67 -7.52 -21.11
N PHE A 53 -0.31 -8.24 -21.67
CA PHE A 53 -1.37 -8.91 -20.90
C PHE A 53 -1.04 -10.39 -20.63
N LEU A 54 -0.53 -11.08 -21.65
CA LEU A 54 -0.33 -12.52 -21.59
C LEU A 54 0.74 -12.92 -20.56
N ILE A 55 1.87 -12.20 -20.51
CA ILE A 55 2.97 -12.57 -19.61
C ILE A 55 2.60 -12.34 -18.13
N PRO A 56 2.11 -11.15 -17.72
CA PRO A 56 1.64 -10.96 -16.35
C PRO A 56 0.49 -11.90 -15.99
N GLY A 57 -0.44 -12.15 -16.92
CA GLY A 57 -1.55 -13.09 -16.71
C GLY A 57 -1.06 -14.52 -16.43
N LEU A 58 -0.13 -15.04 -17.23
CA LEU A 58 0.47 -16.36 -17.00
C LEU A 58 1.23 -16.42 -15.68
N PHE A 59 1.94 -15.34 -15.31
CA PHE A 59 2.62 -15.27 -14.04
C PHE A 59 1.66 -15.34 -12.85
N VAL A 60 0.55 -14.59 -12.91
CA VAL A 60 -0.51 -14.64 -11.89
C VAL A 60 -1.14 -16.02 -11.81
N LEU A 61 -1.42 -16.67 -12.95
CA LEU A 61 -1.98 -18.03 -12.97
C LEU A 61 -1.01 -19.07 -12.38
N ALA A 62 0.29 -18.95 -12.68
CA ALA A 62 1.30 -19.81 -12.09
C ALA A 62 1.38 -19.62 -10.57
N PHE A 63 1.39 -18.37 -10.09
CA PHE A 63 1.37 -18.07 -8.66
C PHE A 63 0.07 -18.55 -7.99
N ALA A 64 -1.08 -18.38 -8.63
CA ALA A 64 -2.35 -18.86 -8.13
C ALA A 64 -2.37 -20.39 -7.99
N ALA A 65 -1.78 -21.14 -8.94
CA ALA A 65 -1.65 -22.58 -8.84
C ALA A 65 -0.75 -23.02 -7.66
N ILE A 66 0.32 -22.26 -7.39
CA ILE A 66 1.18 -22.47 -6.21
C ILE A 66 0.39 -22.20 -4.93
N CYS A 67 -0.29 -21.06 -4.83
CA CYS A 67 -1.14 -20.72 -3.68
C CYS A 67 -2.28 -21.72 -3.48
N TRP A 68 -2.86 -22.27 -4.53
CA TRP A 68 -3.90 -23.30 -4.43
C TRP A 68 -3.35 -24.62 -3.90
N LYS A 69 -2.12 -24.99 -4.27
CA LYS A 69 -1.49 -26.25 -3.84
C LYS A 69 -0.88 -26.18 -2.43
N PHE A 70 -0.37 -25.02 -2.03
CA PHE A 70 0.40 -24.84 -0.78
C PHE A 70 -0.26 -23.89 0.22
N GLY A 71 -1.33 -23.21 -0.16
CA GLY A 71 -2.06 -22.31 0.75
C GLY A 71 -2.89 -23.10 1.74
N GLY A 72 -2.64 -22.88 3.03
CA GLY A 72 -3.44 -23.41 4.12
C GLY A 72 -4.57 -22.46 4.50
N ASP A 73 -5.68 -23.02 5.00
CA ASP A 73 -6.92 -22.28 5.23
C ASP A 73 -6.93 -21.64 6.63
N ASN A 74 -7.30 -22.41 7.67
CA ASN A 74 -7.17 -22.02 9.07
C ASN A 74 -6.21 -22.98 9.79
N PRO A 75 -5.55 -22.54 10.88
CA PRO A 75 -4.66 -23.41 11.64
C PRO A 75 -5.36 -24.71 12.06
N GLU A 76 -6.60 -24.60 12.53
CA GLU A 76 -7.42 -25.73 12.99
C GLU A 76 -7.72 -26.76 11.89
N THR A 77 -7.90 -26.32 10.64
CA THR A 77 -8.12 -27.23 9.49
C THR A 77 -6.84 -27.90 9.02
N GLU A 78 -5.69 -27.29 9.30
CA GLU A 78 -4.35 -27.82 9.01
C GLU A 78 -3.81 -28.69 10.14
N GLY A 79 -4.60 -28.96 11.19
CA GLY A 79 -4.19 -29.75 12.36
C GLY A 79 -3.30 -29.00 13.36
N LEU A 80 -3.22 -27.67 13.25
CA LEU A 80 -2.57 -26.81 14.23
C LEU A 80 -3.57 -26.41 15.32
N ASP A 81 -3.07 -26.30 16.55
CA ASP A 81 -3.82 -25.82 17.70
C ASP A 81 -4.34 -24.39 17.48
N SER A 82 -5.44 -24.03 18.16
CA SER A 82 -5.97 -22.66 18.12
C SER A 82 -4.89 -21.64 18.55
N LEU A 83 -4.99 -20.39 18.07
CA LEU A 83 -4.09 -19.30 18.48
C LEU A 83 -3.99 -19.15 20.01
N ARG A 84 -5.09 -19.40 20.72
CA ARG A 84 -5.19 -19.34 22.18
C ARG A 84 -4.37 -20.44 22.86
N THR A 85 -4.41 -21.66 22.32
CA THR A 85 -3.64 -22.79 22.83
C THR A 85 -2.16 -22.71 22.45
N MET A 86 -1.84 -22.15 21.28
CA MET A 86 -0.46 -21.97 20.81
C MET A 86 0.28 -20.82 21.52
N PHE A 87 -0.40 -19.72 21.85
CA PHE A 87 0.24 -18.49 22.36
C PHE A 87 -0.33 -17.97 23.70
N GLY A 88 -1.26 -18.68 24.34
CA GLY A 88 -1.84 -18.29 25.63
C GLY A 88 -2.60 -16.96 25.57
N GLU A 89 -2.51 -16.14 26.62
CA GLU A 89 -3.12 -14.80 26.70
C GLU A 89 -2.64 -13.86 25.57
N ALA A 90 -1.46 -14.08 24.99
CA ALA A 90 -0.96 -13.28 23.87
C ALA A 90 -1.67 -13.58 22.53
N GLY A 91 -2.45 -14.67 22.48
CA GLY A 91 -3.29 -15.06 21.34
C GLY A 91 -4.70 -14.46 21.37
N GLU A 92 -5.14 -13.88 22.49
CA GLU A 92 -6.46 -13.25 22.61
C GLU A 92 -6.46 -11.83 22.01
N SER A 93 -7.51 -11.48 21.27
CA SER A 93 -7.72 -10.10 20.82
C SER A 93 -8.17 -9.24 22.00
N ASN A 94 -7.54 -8.09 22.24
CA ASN A 94 -7.91 -7.12 23.28
C ASN A 94 -9.29 -6.43 23.04
N VAL A 95 -10.16 -7.00 22.22
CA VAL A 95 -11.39 -6.36 21.74
C VAL A 95 -12.60 -7.05 22.36
N ALA A 96 -13.19 -6.34 23.32
CA ALA A 96 -14.39 -6.64 24.10
C ALA A 96 -14.29 -7.83 25.08
N SER A 97 -14.77 -7.60 26.31
CA SER A 97 -15.00 -8.67 27.28
C SER A 97 -15.97 -9.69 26.67
N GLU A 98 -15.76 -10.98 26.94
CA GLU A 98 -16.62 -12.07 26.47
C GLU A 98 -18.11 -11.85 26.83
N GLU A 99 -18.40 -11.08 27.88
CA GLU A 99 -19.76 -10.64 28.27
C GLU A 99 -20.49 -9.76 27.24
N GLU A 100 -19.78 -8.92 26.49
CA GLU A 100 -20.42 -8.04 25.48
C GLU A 100 -20.67 -8.76 24.15
N LYS A 101 -19.86 -9.79 23.81
CA LYS A 101 -20.06 -10.62 22.61
C LYS A 101 -21.32 -11.49 22.69
N GLY A 102 -21.72 -11.87 23.92
CA GLY A 102 -22.90 -12.73 24.14
C GLY A 102 -24.25 -11.99 24.17
N ASN A 103 -24.26 -10.69 24.47
CA ASN A 103 -25.48 -9.94 24.76
C ASN A 103 -25.95 -8.98 23.64
N LEU A 104 -25.08 -8.64 22.69
CA LEU A 104 -25.40 -7.68 21.62
C LEU A 104 -25.37 -8.35 20.25
N SER A 105 -26.35 -8.02 19.40
CA SER A 105 -26.30 -8.37 17.99
C SER A 105 -25.09 -7.72 17.32
N TYR A 106 -24.51 -8.40 16.33
CA TYR A 106 -23.39 -7.89 15.53
C TYR A 106 -23.66 -6.46 14.99
N TRP A 107 -24.89 -6.18 14.57
CA TRP A 107 -25.29 -4.86 14.07
C TRP A 107 -25.33 -3.78 15.17
N GLN A 108 -25.78 -4.16 16.38
CA GLN A 108 -25.79 -3.25 17.53
C GLN A 108 -24.36 -2.90 17.97
N LEU A 109 -23.45 -3.87 17.85
CA LEU A 109 -22.04 -3.70 18.17
C LEU A 109 -21.36 -2.74 17.17
N ILE A 110 -21.63 -2.90 15.87
CA ILE A 110 -21.18 -1.95 14.84
C ILE A 110 -21.74 -0.56 15.10
N TRP A 111 -23.05 -0.43 15.34
CA TRP A 111 -23.66 0.89 15.57
C TRP A 111 -23.03 1.60 16.77
N LYS A 112 -22.91 0.91 17.91
CA LYS A 112 -22.35 1.46 19.15
C LYS A 112 -20.87 1.81 19.03
N TYR A 113 -20.05 0.91 18.48
CA TYR A 113 -18.59 1.06 18.50
C TYR A 113 -18.00 1.72 17.24
N VAL A 114 -18.70 1.66 16.11
CA VAL A 114 -18.24 2.24 14.84
C VAL A 114 -18.92 3.58 14.59
N PHE A 115 -20.26 3.60 14.45
CA PHE A 115 -20.98 4.80 14.03
C PHE A 115 -21.18 5.83 15.16
N CYS A 116 -21.26 5.41 16.42
CA CYS A 116 -21.40 6.32 17.55
C CYS A 116 -20.05 6.81 18.11
N ASN A 117 -18.92 6.37 17.57
CA ASN A 117 -17.59 6.81 18.02
C ASN A 117 -17.05 7.94 17.13
N PRO A 118 -17.14 9.22 17.55
CA PRO A 118 -16.69 10.35 16.73
C PRO A 118 -15.20 10.31 16.44
N SER A 119 -14.37 9.76 17.33
CA SER A 119 -12.94 9.61 17.11
C SER A 119 -12.65 8.62 15.99
N LEU A 120 -13.36 7.48 15.98
CA LEU A 120 -13.20 6.49 14.90
C LEU A 120 -13.68 7.05 13.55
N LEU A 121 -14.82 7.76 13.53
CA LEU A 121 -15.33 8.41 12.32
C LEU A 121 -14.38 9.47 11.77
N LEU A 122 -13.76 10.27 12.64
CA LEU A 122 -12.74 11.25 12.24
C LEU A 122 -11.56 10.55 11.55
N VAL A 123 -11.05 9.48 12.16
CA VAL A 123 -9.91 8.75 11.59
C VAL A 123 -10.28 8.07 10.28
N ALA A 124 -11.50 7.51 10.17
CA ALA A 124 -12.03 6.98 8.92
C ALA A 124 -12.14 8.05 7.83
N ALA A 125 -12.63 9.25 8.15
CA ALA A 125 -12.71 10.38 7.22
C ALA A 125 -11.33 10.83 6.72
N VAL A 126 -10.34 10.91 7.63
CA VAL A 126 -8.95 11.19 7.25
C VAL A 126 -8.41 10.11 6.33
N ASN A 127 -8.66 8.83 6.64
CA ASN A 127 -8.21 7.72 5.80
C ASN A 127 -8.81 7.80 4.38
N VAL A 128 -10.09 8.13 4.23
CA VAL A 128 -10.73 8.36 2.93
C VAL A 128 -10.02 9.48 2.15
N ALA A 129 -9.73 10.61 2.80
CA ALA A 129 -9.01 11.72 2.16
C ALA A 129 -7.60 11.31 1.71
N LEU A 130 -6.89 10.50 2.50
CA LEU A 130 -5.57 9.98 2.13
C LEU A 130 -5.62 9.04 0.93
N TYR A 131 -6.60 8.14 0.88
CA TYR A 131 -6.81 7.28 -0.29
C TYR A 131 -7.18 8.07 -1.54
N PHE A 132 -7.97 9.13 -1.39
CA PHE A 132 -8.28 10.02 -2.52
C PHE A 132 -7.03 10.65 -3.10
N VAL A 133 -6.13 11.17 -2.26
CA VAL A 133 -4.87 11.77 -2.74
C VAL A 133 -3.94 10.71 -3.34
N ARG A 134 -3.86 9.53 -2.71
CA ARG A 134 -3.05 8.41 -3.21
C ARG A 134 -3.46 8.00 -4.62
N PHE A 135 -4.73 7.63 -4.81
CA PHE A 135 -5.22 7.23 -6.13
C PHE A 135 -5.18 8.38 -7.12
N GLY A 136 -5.44 9.62 -6.66
CA GLY A 136 -5.26 10.80 -7.48
C GLY A 136 -3.85 10.92 -8.07
N ILE A 137 -2.81 10.72 -7.25
CA ILE A 137 -1.42 10.78 -7.73
C ILE A 137 -1.06 9.55 -8.57
N GLU A 138 -1.45 8.35 -8.15
CA GLU A 138 -1.19 7.09 -8.88
C GLU A 138 -1.81 7.13 -10.30
N ASP A 139 -3.02 7.67 -10.45
CA ASP A 139 -3.73 7.75 -11.72
C ASP A 139 -3.30 8.95 -12.58
N TRP A 140 -3.03 10.12 -11.98
CA TRP A 140 -2.64 11.31 -12.74
C TRP A 140 -1.19 11.31 -13.18
N MET A 141 -0.28 10.70 -12.44
CA MET A 141 1.14 10.68 -12.80
C MET A 141 1.39 10.08 -14.20
N PRO A 142 0.85 8.91 -14.58
CA PRO A 142 0.98 8.39 -15.95
C PRO A 142 0.42 9.34 -17.01
N ILE A 143 -0.76 9.92 -16.77
CA ILE A 143 -1.43 10.85 -17.70
C ILE A 143 -0.57 12.09 -17.91
N TYR A 144 -0.08 12.68 -16.82
CA TYR A 144 0.72 13.90 -16.85
C TYR A 144 2.08 13.69 -17.55
N LEU A 145 2.73 12.55 -17.32
CA LEU A 145 3.96 12.19 -18.04
C LEU A 145 3.74 11.93 -19.53
N THR A 146 2.53 11.48 -19.90
CA THR A 146 2.17 11.22 -21.30
C THR A 146 1.81 12.52 -22.02
N GLU A 147 0.86 13.28 -21.49
CA GLU A 147 0.27 14.44 -22.18
C GLU A 147 1.13 15.72 -22.08
N VAL A 148 1.76 15.95 -20.92
CA VAL A 148 2.54 17.17 -20.68
C VAL A 148 4.02 16.93 -20.92
N ALA A 149 4.59 15.89 -20.30
CA ALA A 149 6.01 15.60 -20.43
C ALA A 149 6.38 14.96 -21.78
N ASN A 150 5.40 14.44 -22.53
CA ASN A 150 5.57 13.73 -23.80
C ASN A 150 6.67 12.67 -23.73
N LEU A 151 6.75 11.94 -22.62
CA LEU A 151 7.77 10.91 -22.42
C LEU A 151 7.38 9.61 -23.13
N PRO A 152 8.37 8.85 -23.62
CA PRO A 152 8.13 7.50 -24.12
C PRO A 152 7.50 6.61 -23.04
N GLU A 153 6.55 5.77 -23.42
CA GLU A 153 5.77 4.90 -22.54
C GLU A 153 6.66 4.03 -21.61
N ALA A 154 7.77 3.50 -22.13
CA ALA A 154 8.72 2.73 -21.33
C ALA A 154 9.30 3.54 -20.14
N LYS A 155 9.58 4.83 -20.35
CA LYS A 155 10.10 5.71 -19.30
C LYS A 155 9.03 6.04 -18.25
N ILE A 156 7.78 6.14 -18.69
CA ILE A 156 6.62 6.40 -17.81
C ILE A 156 6.40 5.21 -16.89
N HIS A 157 6.30 4.00 -17.45
CA HIS A 157 6.14 2.78 -16.65
C HIS A 157 7.32 2.51 -15.71
N PHE A 158 8.54 2.84 -16.14
CA PHE A 158 9.69 2.76 -15.24
C PHE A 158 9.60 3.75 -14.08
N ALA A 159 9.15 5.00 -14.32
CA ALA A 159 8.94 5.98 -13.25
C ALA A 159 7.86 5.55 -12.25
N ILE A 160 6.75 4.97 -12.73
CA ILE A 160 5.70 4.38 -11.88
C ILE A 160 6.28 3.24 -11.03
N SER A 161 7.10 2.36 -11.63
CA SER A 161 7.75 1.28 -10.90
C SER A 161 8.68 1.79 -9.80
N ILE A 162 9.47 2.82 -10.09
CA ILE A 162 10.37 3.43 -9.10
C ILE A 162 9.58 4.07 -7.95
N LEU A 163 8.44 4.72 -8.23
CA LEU A 163 7.55 5.23 -7.20
C LEU A 163 7.18 4.12 -6.20
N GLU A 164 6.75 2.97 -6.69
CA GLU A 164 6.33 1.84 -5.86
C GLU A 164 7.49 1.14 -5.15
N TRP A 165 8.64 0.98 -5.81
CA TRP A 165 9.83 0.39 -5.19
C TRP A 165 10.39 1.25 -4.06
N VAL A 166 10.43 2.57 -4.23
CA VAL A 166 10.93 3.50 -3.20
C VAL A 166 9.91 3.70 -2.07
N THR A 167 8.63 3.47 -2.35
CA THR A 167 7.58 3.46 -1.33
C THR A 167 7.87 2.46 -0.21
N ILE A 168 8.41 1.27 -0.53
CA ILE A 168 8.73 0.24 0.47
C ILE A 168 9.69 0.77 1.55
N PRO A 169 10.94 1.19 1.23
CA PRO A 169 11.84 1.74 2.24
C PRO A 169 11.31 3.04 2.86
N GLY A 170 10.58 3.88 2.09
CA GLY A 170 9.95 5.09 2.62
C GLY A 170 8.94 4.79 3.73
N SER A 171 8.06 3.82 3.51
CA SER A 171 7.05 3.38 4.49
C SER A 171 7.70 2.81 5.76
N LEU A 172 8.81 2.08 5.63
CA LEU A 172 9.58 1.57 6.77
C LEU A 172 10.20 2.71 7.60
N ILE A 173 10.68 3.78 6.96
CA ILE A 173 11.18 4.97 7.67
C ILE A 173 10.06 5.63 8.46
N PHE A 174 8.87 5.81 7.87
CA PHE A 174 7.71 6.35 8.58
C PHE A 174 7.25 5.45 9.74
N ALA A 175 7.28 4.13 9.55
CA ALA A 175 6.98 3.17 10.61
C ALA A 175 8.00 3.29 11.77
N TRP A 176 9.29 3.38 11.46
CA TRP A 176 10.33 3.60 12.47
C TRP A 176 10.17 4.93 13.20
N LEU A 177 9.84 6.01 12.48
CA LEU A 177 9.55 7.32 13.08
C LEU A 177 8.34 7.28 14.01
N ALA A 178 7.29 6.54 13.65
CA ALA A 178 6.12 6.34 14.49
C ALA A 178 6.47 5.62 15.79
N VAL A 179 7.25 4.53 15.70
CA VAL A 179 7.72 3.77 16.89
C VAL A 179 8.62 4.61 17.77
N LYS A 180 9.53 5.40 17.18
CA LYS A 180 10.47 6.24 17.92
C LYS A 180 9.80 7.44 18.61
N TYR A 181 8.74 7.98 18.00
CA TYR A 181 8.05 9.18 18.49
C TYR A 181 6.53 8.97 18.62
N PRO A 182 6.08 8.10 19.54
CA PRO A 182 4.67 7.70 19.63
C PRO A 182 3.74 8.89 19.94
N ASN A 183 4.18 9.82 20.78
CA ASN A 183 3.39 11.01 21.15
C ASN A 183 3.34 12.10 20.06
N LYS A 184 4.05 11.91 18.93
CA LYS A 184 4.14 12.90 17.84
C LYS A 184 3.68 12.33 16.49
N MET A 185 3.11 11.13 16.46
CA MET A 185 2.65 10.46 15.23
C MET A 185 1.77 11.37 14.36
N ALA A 186 0.75 12.01 14.93
CA ALA A 186 -0.11 12.94 14.19
C ALA A 186 0.68 14.11 13.57
N LYS A 187 1.67 14.67 14.28
CA LYS A 187 2.52 15.75 13.75
C LYS A 187 3.39 15.25 12.59
N ILE A 188 3.94 14.04 12.68
CA ILE A 188 4.75 13.43 11.62
C ILE A 188 3.89 13.17 10.38
N GLY A 189 2.66 12.68 10.55
CA GLY A 189 1.71 12.50 9.44
C GLY A 189 1.39 13.82 8.75
N VAL A 190 1.07 14.87 9.52
CA VAL A 190 0.80 16.21 8.98
C VAL A 190 2.01 16.80 8.24
N ILE A 191 3.22 16.68 8.80
CA ILE A 191 4.46 17.10 8.13
C ILE A 191 4.64 16.34 6.82
N GLY A 192 4.39 15.02 6.82
CA GLY A 192 4.43 14.19 5.61
C GLY A 192 3.46 14.68 4.54
N LEU A 193 2.25 15.08 4.91
CA LEU A 193 1.25 15.62 3.96
C LEU A 193 1.65 16.97 3.38
N PHE A 194 2.18 17.88 4.20
CA PHE A 194 2.69 19.15 3.70
C PHE A 194 3.92 18.96 2.79
N ALA A 195 4.82 18.05 3.15
CA ALA A 195 5.95 17.69 2.30
C ALA A 195 5.48 17.10 0.97
N MET A 196 4.50 16.19 1.00
CA MET A 196 3.89 15.61 -0.20
C MET A 196 3.32 16.70 -1.11
N SER A 197 2.51 17.62 -0.57
CA SER A 197 1.96 18.75 -1.31
C SER A 197 3.06 19.60 -1.98
N GLY A 198 4.14 19.91 -1.24
CA GLY A 198 5.30 20.61 -1.80
C GLY A 198 5.98 19.85 -2.95
N ILE A 199 6.16 18.53 -2.81
CA ILE A 199 6.78 17.71 -3.86
C ILE A 199 5.88 17.60 -5.10
N VAL A 200 4.55 17.60 -4.96
CA VAL A 200 3.62 17.66 -6.10
C VAL A 200 3.86 18.93 -6.93
N PHE A 201 4.00 20.10 -6.30
CA PHE A 201 4.31 21.34 -7.02
C PHE A 201 5.68 21.31 -7.70
N VAL A 202 6.67 20.70 -7.05
CA VAL A 202 8.01 20.50 -7.65
C VAL A 202 7.91 19.58 -8.87
N TYR A 203 7.16 18.48 -8.78
CA TYR A 203 6.90 17.56 -9.87
C TYR A 203 6.18 18.25 -11.06
N GLU A 204 5.18 19.08 -10.77
CA GLU A 204 4.46 19.87 -11.77
C GLU A 204 5.41 20.83 -12.50
N TYR A 205 6.21 21.59 -11.75
CA TYR A 205 7.18 22.55 -12.28
C TYR A 205 8.24 21.90 -13.19
N ILE A 206 8.82 20.78 -12.76
CA ILE A 206 9.83 20.04 -13.52
C ILE A 206 9.24 19.55 -14.84
N THR A 207 8.03 19.02 -14.80
CA THR A 207 7.38 18.47 -15.99
C THR A 207 6.93 19.58 -16.95
N ALA A 208 6.41 20.69 -16.43
CA ALA A 208 5.99 21.85 -17.22
C ALA A 208 7.17 22.60 -17.87
N SER A 209 8.39 22.45 -17.34
CA SER A 209 9.61 23.07 -17.90
C SER A 209 10.06 22.49 -19.25
N GLY A 210 9.42 21.43 -19.75
CA GLY A 210 9.56 20.92 -21.12
C GLY A 210 10.78 20.03 -21.39
N ALA A 211 11.78 20.01 -20.50
CA ALA A 211 12.93 19.11 -20.58
C ALA A 211 13.33 18.58 -19.20
N PRO A 212 12.46 17.79 -18.54
CA PRO A 212 12.75 17.27 -17.21
C PRO A 212 13.98 16.34 -17.28
N ASP A 213 14.98 16.61 -16.44
CA ASP A 213 16.04 15.63 -16.19
C ASP A 213 15.38 14.35 -15.67
N TYR A 214 15.46 13.29 -16.47
CA TYR A 214 14.78 12.04 -16.19
C TYR A 214 15.24 11.43 -14.87
N LEU A 215 16.52 11.56 -14.51
CA LEU A 215 17.02 11.07 -13.23
C LEU A 215 16.37 11.82 -12.06
N PHE A 216 16.25 13.14 -12.19
CA PHE A 216 15.62 13.97 -11.17
C PHE A 216 14.12 13.65 -11.05
N LEU A 217 13.44 13.40 -12.17
CA LEU A 217 12.04 12.96 -12.20
C LEU A 217 11.86 11.63 -11.45
N LEU A 218 12.74 10.64 -11.67
CA LEU A 218 12.69 9.36 -10.95
C LEU A 218 12.87 9.53 -9.43
N ILE A 219 13.78 10.40 -9.00
CA ILE A 219 13.99 10.71 -7.59
C ILE A 219 12.73 11.32 -6.98
N ILE A 220 12.14 12.31 -7.65
CA ILE A 220 10.91 12.98 -7.20
C ILE A 220 9.73 12.01 -7.15
N SER A 221 9.54 11.16 -8.16
CA SER A 221 8.52 10.11 -8.16
C SER A 221 8.71 9.12 -7.00
N GLY A 222 9.95 8.71 -6.71
CA GLY A 222 10.25 7.84 -5.57
C GLY A 222 9.93 8.48 -4.21
N ILE A 223 10.28 9.76 -4.05
CA ILE A 223 9.96 10.54 -2.84
C ILE A 223 8.44 10.70 -2.71
N LEU A 224 7.74 10.98 -3.80
CA LEU A 224 6.27 11.05 -3.84
C LEU A 224 5.65 9.75 -3.32
N GLY A 225 6.05 8.59 -3.85
CA GLY A 225 5.55 7.30 -3.38
C GLY A 225 5.73 7.11 -1.86
N SER A 226 6.93 7.41 -1.35
CA SER A 226 7.22 7.35 0.08
C SER A 226 6.31 8.26 0.92
N LEU A 227 6.04 9.47 0.43
CA LEU A 227 5.24 10.48 1.12
C LEU A 227 3.73 10.25 1.01
N ILE A 228 3.27 9.46 0.05
CA ILE A 228 1.86 9.05 -0.07
C ILE A 228 1.54 7.97 0.98
N TYR A 229 2.36 6.92 1.03
CA TYR A 229 2.11 5.79 1.92
C TYR A 229 2.53 6.05 3.37
N GLY A 230 3.48 6.96 3.61
CA GLY A 230 3.96 7.31 4.96
C GLY A 230 2.87 7.81 5.91
N PRO A 231 2.16 8.91 5.57
CA PRO A 231 1.05 9.42 6.36
C PRO A 231 -0.09 8.40 6.51
N GLN A 232 -0.39 7.64 5.46
CA GLN A 232 -1.40 6.59 5.48
C GLN A 232 -1.07 5.50 6.51
N LEU A 233 0.20 5.06 6.56
CA LEU A 233 0.67 4.10 7.54
C LEU A 233 0.55 4.62 8.97
N ILE A 234 0.87 5.90 9.20
CA ILE A 234 0.71 6.52 10.52
C ILE A 234 -0.74 6.52 10.97
N VAL A 235 -1.68 6.87 10.09
CA VAL A 235 -3.11 6.87 10.41
C VAL A 235 -3.61 5.45 10.76
N ASN A 236 -3.16 4.44 10.02
CA ASN A 236 -3.50 3.06 10.32
C ASN A 236 -2.97 2.62 11.71
N ILE A 237 -1.75 3.01 12.08
CA ILE A 237 -1.21 2.72 13.42
C ILE A 237 -2.04 3.42 14.50
N LEU A 238 -2.49 4.65 14.26
CA LEU A 238 -3.35 5.39 15.20
C LEU A 238 -4.74 4.76 15.38
N THR A 239 -5.25 3.99 14.42
CA THR A 239 -6.53 3.25 14.59
C THR A 239 -6.40 1.97 15.43
N ILE A 240 -5.20 1.39 15.50
CA ILE A 240 -4.96 0.10 16.14
C ILE A 240 -4.67 0.27 17.64
N ASN A 241 -4.19 1.45 18.05
CA ASN A 241 -3.91 1.81 19.44
C ASN A 241 -5.08 2.56 20.09
#